data_AF-A0A2T3ZXJ5-F1
#
_entry.id   AF-A0A2T3ZXJ5-F1
#
_cell.length_a   1.000
_cell.length_b   1.000
_cell.length_c   1.000
_cell.angle_alpha   90.00
_cell.angle_beta   90.00
_cell.angle_gamma   90.00
#
_symmetry.space_group_name_H-M   'P 1'
#
loop_
_entity.id
_entity.type
_entity.pdbx_description
1 polymer ?
#
loop_
_entity_poly.entity_id
_entity_poly.type
_entity_poly.pdbx_seq_one_letter_code
_entity_poly.pdbx_strand_id
1 'polypeptide(L)'
;WIPYLAIELGLSLEQSFEKSEIRADDVIFCLDTVWTRAKHIPCRPSIRFAFHCATLLGGIGGWRPGSLVNIRYEDVEFAWVRDLKNLLKTWLVVYTTIHYVKQRAVRI
;
A
#
# COMPACT_ATOMS: atom_id res chain seq x y z
N TRP A 1 7.53 11.55 15.11
CA TRP A 1 6.48 11.23 16.11
C TRP A 1 6.79 9.92 16.83
N ILE A 2 6.89 8.78 16.14
CA ILE A 2 7.23 7.47 16.75
C ILE A 2 8.56 7.46 17.54
N PRO A 3 9.68 8.05 17.06
CA PRO A 3 10.94 8.04 17.83
C PRO A 3 10.88 8.83 19.14
N TYR A 4 10.14 9.94 19.17
CA TYR A 4 9.98 10.77 20.36
C TYR A 4 9.17 10.06 21.45
N LEU A 5 8.07 9.39 21.05
CA LEU A 5 7.25 8.60 21.97
C LEU A 5 8.01 7.38 22.53
N ALA A 6 8.86 6.75 21.71
CA ALA A 6 9.70 5.64 22.16
C ALA A 6 10.70 6.08 23.24
N ILE A 7 11.32 7.26 23.10
CA ILE A 7 12.21 7.82 24.11
C ILE A 7 11.45 8.12 25.41
N GLU A 8 10.28 8.76 25.31
CA GLU A 8 9.44 9.09 26.47
C GLU A 8 9.04 7.85 27.28
N LEU A 9 8.77 6.74 26.58
CA LEU A 9 8.39 5.47 27.18
C LEU A 9 9.58 4.58 27.59
N GLY A 10 10.83 5.06 27.44
CA GLY A 10 12.03 4.29 27.76
C GLY A 10 12.24 3.05 26.88
N LEU A 11 11.70 3.05 25.67
CA LEU A 11 11.79 1.94 24.72
C LEU A 11 13.09 2.02 23.91
N SER A 12 13.60 0.85 23.51
CA SER A 12 14.78 0.80 22.64
C SER A 12 14.47 1.34 21.25
N LEU A 13 15.38 2.16 20.72
CA LEU A 13 15.37 2.61 19.33
C LEU A 13 16.11 1.64 18.39
N GLU A 14 16.76 0.63 18.96
CA GLU A 14 17.44 -0.40 18.19
C GLU A 14 16.42 -1.30 17.49
N GLN A 15 16.76 -1.73 16.28
CA GLN A 15 15.90 -2.65 15.53
C GLN A 15 15.93 -4.02 16.21
N SER A 16 14.82 -4.40 16.86
CA SER A 16 14.68 -5.67 17.58
C SER A 16 14.18 -6.84 16.73
N PHE A 17 14.01 -6.63 15.42
CA PHE A 17 13.47 -7.62 14.50
C PHE A 17 14.31 -7.70 13.23
N GLU A 18 14.29 -8.87 12.60
CA GLU A 18 14.84 -9.04 11.26
C GLU A 18 13.80 -8.63 10.21
N LYS A 19 14.25 -7.90 9.18
CA LYS A 19 13.39 -7.53 8.06
C LYS A 19 13.46 -8.63 7.01
N SER A 20 12.37 -9.34 6.81
CA SER A 20 12.20 -10.29 5.71
C SER A 20 11.46 -9.65 4.53
N GLU A 21 11.63 -10.24 3.36
CA GLU A 21 10.82 -9.91 2.17
C GLU A 21 9.34 -10.22 2.42
N ILE A 22 8.45 -9.37 1.90
CA ILE A 22 7.00 -9.59 1.96
C ILE A 22 6.59 -10.64 0.92
N ARG A 23 5.77 -11.61 1.33
CA ARG A 23 5.20 -12.63 0.44
C ARG A 23 3.74 -12.32 0.14
N ALA A 24 3.20 -12.97 -0.90
CA ALA A 24 1.79 -12.82 -1.27
C ALA A 24 0.85 -13.18 -0.09
N ASP A 25 1.20 -14.21 0.68
CA ASP A 25 0.43 -14.65 1.85
C ASP A 25 0.38 -13.56 2.94
N ASP A 26 1.46 -12.80 3.13
CA ASP A 26 1.50 -11.69 4.09
C ASP A 26 0.57 -10.56 3.67
N VAL A 27 0.55 -10.24 2.37
CA VAL A 27 -0.37 -9.25 1.79
C VAL A 27 -1.81 -9.70 2.00
N ILE A 28 -2.13 -10.96 1.65
CA ILE A 28 -3.47 -11.52 1.82
C ILE A 28 -3.90 -11.49 3.29
N PHE A 29 -3.02 -11.93 4.19
CA PHE A 29 -3.28 -11.92 5.63
C PHE A 29 -3.54 -10.52 6.17
N CYS A 30 -2.75 -9.52 5.73
CA CYS A 30 -2.93 -8.13 6.11
C CYS A 30 -4.29 -7.60 5.63
N LEU A 31 -4.64 -7.84 4.36
CA LEU A 31 -5.92 -7.42 3.79
C LEU A 31 -7.10 -8.11 4.48
N ASP A 32 -7.02 -9.41 4.72
CA ASP A 32 -8.06 -10.14 5.47
C ASP A 32 -8.25 -9.53 6.85
N THR A 33 -7.17 -9.34 7.60
CA THR A 33 -7.19 -8.78 8.96
C THR A 33 -7.91 -7.42 9.00
N VAL A 34 -7.62 -6.54 8.05
CA VAL A 34 -8.21 -5.20 7.98
C VAL A 34 -9.74 -5.24 7.82
N TRP A 35 -10.26 -6.26 7.14
CA TRP A 35 -11.70 -6.44 6.93
C TRP A 35 -12.36 -7.30 8.01
N THR A 36 -11.77 -8.43 8.39
CA THR A 36 -12.34 -9.38 9.36
C THR A 36 -12.23 -8.89 10.81
N ARG A 37 -11.18 -8.12 11.14
CA ARG A 37 -10.97 -7.51 12.45
C ARG A 37 -11.38 -6.03 12.49
N ALA A 38 -12.26 -5.61 11.59
CA ALA A 38 -12.79 -4.26 11.47
C ALA A 38 -13.18 -3.58 12.78
N LYS A 39 -13.75 -4.33 13.74
CA LYS A 39 -14.18 -3.83 15.05
C LYS A 39 -13.03 -3.37 15.95
N HIS A 40 -11.82 -3.88 15.72
CA HIS A 40 -10.62 -3.57 16.49
C HIS A 40 -9.72 -2.52 15.81
N ILE A 41 -10.05 -2.13 14.57
CA ILE A 41 -9.28 -1.17 13.77
C ILE A 41 -10.20 0.02 13.50
N PRO A 42 -10.29 0.98 14.44
CA PRO A 42 -11.18 2.12 14.32
C PRO A 42 -10.68 3.04 13.20
N CYS A 43 -11.41 3.07 12.09
CA CYS A 43 -11.14 3.98 10.97
C CYS A 43 -12.41 4.20 10.16
N ARG A 44 -12.43 5.27 9.35
CA ARG A 44 -13.52 5.50 8.39
C ARG A 44 -13.45 4.45 7.27
N PRO A 45 -14.58 4.01 6.70
CA PRO A 45 -14.58 3.04 5.60
C PRO A 45 -13.70 3.45 4.42
N SER A 46 -13.68 4.74 4.07
CA SER A 46 -12.82 5.28 3.01
C SER A 46 -11.33 5.12 3.29
N ILE A 47 -10.91 5.31 4.54
CA ILE A 47 -9.51 5.13 4.96
C ILE A 47 -9.12 3.66 4.90
N ARG A 48 -10.03 2.76 5.31
CA ARG A 48 -9.81 1.33 5.21
C ARG A 48 -9.61 0.88 3.75
N PHE A 49 -10.48 1.36 2.87
CA PHE A 49 -10.38 1.07 1.45
C PHE A 49 -9.08 1.64 0.83
N ALA A 50 -8.71 2.88 1.17
CA ALA A 50 -7.45 3.47 0.73
C ALA A 50 -6.23 2.67 1.20
N PHE A 51 -6.24 2.20 2.45
CA PHE A 51 -5.20 1.31 2.98
C PHE A 51 -5.13 0.01 2.19
N HIS A 52 -6.27 -0.64 1.92
CA HIS A 52 -6.33 -1.85 1.12
C HIS A 52 -5.68 -1.65 -0.27
N CYS A 53 -6.04 -0.58 -0.98
CA CYS A 53 -5.45 -0.26 -2.28
C CYS A 53 -3.93 -0.03 -2.19
N ALA A 54 -3.48 0.73 -1.19
CA ALA A 54 -2.06 0.99 -0.99
C ALA A 54 -1.26 -0.28 -0.65
N THR A 55 -1.80 -1.16 0.19
CA THR A 55 -1.17 -2.45 0.53
C THR A 55 -1.11 -3.38 -0.68
N LEU A 56 -2.16 -3.43 -1.49
CA LEU A 56 -2.20 -4.25 -2.70
C LEU A 56 -1.15 -3.77 -3.72
N LEU A 57 -1.11 -2.46 -4.00
CA LEU A 57 -0.09 -1.88 -4.88
C LEU A 57 1.31 -2.12 -4.30
N GLY A 58 1.53 -1.81 -3.02
CA GLY A 58 2.81 -2.03 -2.35
C GLY A 58 3.30 -3.48 -2.44
N GLY A 59 2.40 -4.45 -2.32
CA GLY A 59 2.72 -5.87 -2.48
C GLY A 59 3.08 -6.28 -3.91
N ILE A 60 2.46 -5.66 -4.93
CA ILE A 60 2.72 -5.97 -6.35
C ILE A 60 4.05 -5.36 -6.81
N GLY A 61 4.29 -4.09 -6.49
CA GLY A 61 5.39 -3.32 -7.08
C GLY A 61 6.52 -2.94 -6.12
N GLY A 62 6.41 -3.25 -4.83
CA GLY A 62 7.43 -2.94 -3.84
C GLY A 62 7.66 -1.43 -3.63
N TRP A 63 6.67 -0.60 -3.96
CA TRP A 63 6.81 0.86 -3.87
C TRP A 63 6.86 1.33 -2.42
N ARG A 64 7.58 2.43 -2.19
CA ARG A 64 7.60 3.08 -0.87
C ARG A 64 6.21 3.64 -0.56
N PRO A 65 5.74 3.58 0.70
CA PRO A 65 4.41 4.10 1.07
C PRO A 65 4.16 5.54 0.61
N GLY A 66 5.19 6.41 0.67
CA GLY A 66 5.11 7.80 0.21
C GLY A 66 4.73 7.97 -1.27
N SER A 67 5.10 7.02 -2.12
CA SER A 67 4.71 7.00 -3.54
C SER A 67 3.26 6.56 -3.77
N LEU A 68 2.69 5.79 -2.84
CA LEU A 68 1.34 5.23 -2.97
C LEU A 68 0.25 6.12 -2.38
N VAL A 69 0.56 6.86 -1.31
CA VAL A 69 -0.41 7.76 -0.64
C VAL A 69 -0.77 9.01 -1.45
N ASN A 70 0.00 9.32 -2.49
CA ASN A 70 -0.17 10.53 -3.32
C ASN A 70 -0.68 10.24 -4.73
N ILE A 71 -1.17 9.02 -5.01
CA ILE A 71 -1.77 8.69 -6.30
C ILE A 71 -3.04 9.52 -6.47
N ARG A 72 -3.11 10.28 -7.56
CA ARG A 72 -4.26 11.10 -7.91
C ARG A 72 -5.12 10.39 -8.95
N TYR A 73 -6.34 10.87 -9.13
CA TYR A 73 -7.24 10.32 -10.14
C TYR A 73 -6.66 10.42 -11.56
N GLU A 74 -5.93 11.50 -11.87
CA GLU A 74 -5.23 11.69 -13.15
C GLU A 74 -4.09 10.70 -13.39
N ASP A 75 -3.61 10.03 -12.33
CA ASP A 75 -2.54 9.03 -12.43
C ASP A 75 -3.11 7.62 -12.75
N VAL A 76 -4.43 7.47 -12.90
CA VAL A 76 -5.12 6.19 -13.17
C VAL A 76 -5.84 6.25 -14.52
N GLU A 77 -5.53 5.29 -15.39
CA GLU A 77 -6.16 5.15 -16.71
C GLU A 77 -6.85 3.79 -16.83
N PHE A 78 -7.99 3.77 -17.50
CA PHE A 78 -8.76 2.55 -17.76
C PHE A 78 -8.84 2.31 -19.26
N ALA A 79 -8.61 1.06 -19.67
CA ALA A 79 -8.74 0.63 -21.06
C ALA A 79 -9.56 -0.66 -21.14
N TRP A 80 -10.51 -0.70 -22.07
CA TRP A 80 -11.15 -1.94 -22.47
C TRP A 80 -10.37 -2.55 -23.63
N VAL A 81 -9.67 -3.65 -23.35
CA VAL A 81 -8.81 -4.30 -24.33
C VAL A 81 -9.49 -5.59 -24.81
N ARG A 82 -9.50 -5.82 -26.13
CA ARG A 82 -9.95 -7.08 -26.71
C ARG A 82 -8.83 -8.09 -26.66
N ASP A 83 -9.15 -9.33 -26.31
CA ASP A 83 -8.20 -10.43 -26.38
C ASP A 83 -7.84 -10.68 -27.85
N LEU A 84 -6.54 -10.62 -28.17
CA LEU A 84 -6.04 -10.84 -29.53
C LEU A 84 -6.31 -12.27 -30.02
N LYS A 85 -6.50 -13.23 -29.11
CA LYS A 85 -6.83 -14.63 -29.42
C LYS A 85 -8.33 -14.88 -29.50
N ASN A 86 -9.16 -14.00 -28.93
CA ASN A 86 -10.61 -14.10 -28.97
C ASN A 86 -11.26 -12.71 -28.96
N LEU A 87 -11.60 -12.21 -30.15
CA LEU A 87 -12.14 -10.86 -30.35
C LEU A 87 -13.51 -10.60 -29.70
N LEU A 88 -14.22 -11.65 -29.27
CA LEU A 88 -15.48 -11.54 -28.52
C LEU A 88 -15.25 -11.34 -27.01
N LYS A 89 -14.02 -11.53 -26.54
CA LYS A 89 -13.65 -11.37 -25.13
C LYS A 89 -13.00 -10.01 -24.91
N THR A 90 -13.61 -9.20 -24.05
CA THR A 90 -13.06 -7.92 -23.58
C THR A 90 -12.61 -8.03 -22.13
N TRP A 91 -11.55 -7.30 -21.81
CA TRP A 91 -10.96 -7.23 -20.48
C TRP A 91 -10.84 -5.76 -20.07
N LEU A 92 -11.16 -5.45 -18.83
CA LEU A 92 -10.82 -4.15 -18.24
C LEU A 92 -9.37 -4.20 -17.78
N VAL A 93 -8.54 -3.32 -18.33
CA VAL A 93 -7.16 -3.11 -17.91
C VAL A 93 -7.08 -1.77 -17.22
N VAL A 94 -6.34 -1.74 -16.11
CA VAL A 94 -6.07 -0.52 -15.35
C VAL A 94 -4.58 -0.24 -15.42
N TYR A 95 -4.23 0.98 -15.77
CA TYR A 95 -2.87 1.50 -15.70
C TYR A 95 -2.79 2.50 -14.56
N THR A 96 -1.74 2.42 -13.76
CA THR A 96 -1.52 3.35 -12.64
C THR A 96 -0.09 3.87 -12.71
N THR A 97 0.04 5.18 -12.83
CA THR A 97 1.33 5.87 -12.85
C THR A 97 1.76 6.12 -11.41
N ILE A 98 2.86 5.48 -10.98
CA ILE A 98 3.42 5.65 -9.64
C ILE A 98 4.61 6.60 -9.69
N HIS A 99 4.44 7.79 -9.12
CA HIS A 99 5.49 8.79 -9.06
C HIS A 99 6.53 8.44 -7.99
N TYR A 100 7.80 8.51 -8.36
CA TYR A 100 8.89 8.30 -7.41
C TYR A 100 9.01 9.48 -6.45
N VAL A 101 8.92 9.22 -5.15
CA VAL A 101 9.12 10.24 -4.12
C VAL A 101 10.53 10.11 -3.55
N LYS A 102 11.41 11.07 -3.87
CA LYS A 102 12.68 11.22 -3.13
C LYS A 102 12.33 11.61 -1.69
N GLN A 103 12.87 10.89 -0.71
CA GLN A 103 12.92 11.41 0.66
C GLN A 103 13.67 12.74 0.62
N ARG A 104 12.99 13.86 0.88
CA ARG A 104 13.69 15.07 1.31
C ARG A 104 14.37 14.69 2.62
N ALA A 105 15.69 14.78 2.67
CA ALA A 105 16.44 14.63 3.90
C ALA A 105 15.93 15.70 4.86
N VAL A 106 15.09 15.31 5.81
CA VAL A 106 14.90 16.11 7.01
C VAL A 106 16.23 15.95 7.74
N ARG A 107 17.06 17.00 7.70
CA ARG A 107 18.20 17.12 8.60
C ARG A 107 17.61 17.12 10.01
N ILE A 108 17.75 15.99 10.70
CA ILE A 108 17.56 15.88 12.15
C ILE A 108 18.84 16.39 12.79
#